data_AF-A0A3A8ZKJ4-F1
#
_entry.id   AF-A0A3A8ZKJ4-F1
#
_cell.length_a   1.000
_cell.length_b   1.000
_cell.length_c   1.000
_cell.angle_alpha   90.00
_cell.angle_beta   90.00
_cell.angle_gamma   90.00
#
_symmetry.space_group_name_H-M   'P 1'
#
loop_
_entity.id
_entity.type
_entity.pdbx_description
1 polymer ?
#
loop_
_entity_poly.entity_id
_entity_poly.type
_entity_poly.pdbx_seq_one_letter_code
_entity_poly.pdbx_strand_id
1 'polypeptide(L)'
;MKNIKIEFTNERIIPASGLAVVGAILGKSDFVKRCNRMDVTRNRSQHQIKNGDIMLTYIGLLTMGKPAYESVHEFDDDQEFYKYALGITRGIPSEETLRQRMDDIGSSLRSQILSENIEMLRSNGIVPGRLPNGYVPVDIDVTPFDNSKTQKQGVS
;
A
#
# COMPACT_ATOMS: atom_id res chain seq x y z
N MET A 1 20.54 37.91 8.99
CA MET A 1 20.49 36.43 8.87
C MET A 1 19.39 35.93 9.78
N LYS A 2 18.48 35.06 9.32
CA LYS A 2 17.50 34.43 10.21
C LYS A 2 18.25 33.41 11.07
N ASN A 3 18.16 33.53 12.39
CA ASN A 3 18.79 32.61 13.33
C ASN A 3 18.05 31.27 13.29
N ILE A 4 18.73 30.20 12.85
CA ILE A 4 18.22 28.84 13.02
C ILE A 4 18.41 28.47 14.50
N LYS A 5 17.33 28.08 15.17
CA LYS A 5 17.34 27.60 16.55
C LYS A 5 17.25 26.08 16.54
N ILE A 6 18.27 25.40 17.07
CA ILE A 6 18.31 23.95 17.20
C ILE A 6 17.86 23.63 18.63
N GLU A 7 16.87 22.74 18.77
CA GLU A 7 16.36 22.27 20.06
C GLU A 7 16.35 20.75 20.08
N PHE A 8 16.64 20.16 21.24
CA PHE A 8 16.53 18.71 21.44
C PHE A 8 15.11 18.37 21.84
N THR A 9 14.55 17.33 21.24
CA THR A 9 13.24 16.79 21.59
C THR A 9 13.35 15.32 21.94
N ASN A 10 12.50 14.87 22.85
CA ASN A 10 12.27 13.45 23.11
C ASN A 10 11.08 12.92 22.30
N GLU A 11 10.46 13.77 21.45
CA GLU A 11 9.42 13.32 20.53
C GLU A 11 10.00 12.31 19.56
N ARG A 12 9.31 11.18 19.44
CA ARG A 12 9.63 10.16 18.46
C ARG A 12 9.31 10.69 17.07
N ILE A 13 10.33 10.95 16.26
CA ILE A 13 10.16 11.28 14.85
C ILE A 13 9.83 9.97 14.12
N ILE A 14 8.58 9.86 13.64
CA ILE A 14 8.15 8.70 12.85
C ILE A 14 8.41 9.01 11.36
N PRO A 15 9.40 8.36 10.71
CA PRO A 15 9.71 8.61 9.30
C PRO A 15 8.61 8.11 8.35
N ALA A 16 7.62 7.38 8.87
CA ALA A 16 6.50 6.80 8.14
C ALA A 16 5.24 7.69 8.11
N SER A 17 5.32 8.98 8.48
CA SER A 17 4.19 9.92 8.48
C SER A 17 3.49 10.06 7.12
N GLY A 18 4.22 9.83 6.02
CA GLY A 18 3.67 9.77 4.66
C GLY A 18 2.59 8.69 4.48
N LEU A 19 2.56 7.63 5.30
CA LEU A 19 1.51 6.61 5.26
C LEU A 19 0.12 7.18 5.51
N ALA A 20 0.00 8.27 6.28
CA ALA A 20 -1.30 8.92 6.49
C ALA A 20 -1.90 9.45 5.18
N VAL A 21 -1.05 9.92 4.25
CA VAL A 21 -1.49 10.36 2.93
C VAL A 21 -1.96 9.16 2.09
N VAL A 22 -1.22 8.05 2.16
CA VAL A 22 -1.58 6.79 1.49
C VAL A 22 -2.94 6.30 1.98
N GLY A 23 -3.13 6.18 3.30
CA GLY A 23 -4.40 5.78 3.90
C GLY A 23 -5.54 6.73 3.56
N ALA A 24 -5.30 8.05 3.55
CA ALA A 24 -6.31 9.03 3.16
C ALA A 24 -6.73 8.89 1.69
N ILE A 25 -5.80 8.61 0.78
CA ILE A 25 -6.11 8.37 -0.64
C ILE A 25 -6.93 7.08 -0.80
N LEU A 26 -6.52 5.99 -0.16
CA LEU A 26 -7.23 4.71 -0.20
C LEU A 26 -8.60 4.78 0.47
N GLY A 27 -8.75 5.60 1.52
CA GLY A 27 -10.02 5.85 2.20
C GLY A 27 -11.03 6.65 1.38
N LYS A 28 -10.60 7.37 0.34
CA LYS A 28 -11.48 8.06 -0.61
C LYS A 28 -12.03 7.14 -1.71
N SER A 29 -11.47 5.94 -1.89
CA SER A 29 -11.96 4.97 -2.85
C SER A 29 -12.80 3.87 -2.18
N ASP A 30 -13.55 3.12 -2.99
CA ASP A 30 -14.29 1.94 -2.51
C ASP A 30 -13.40 0.69 -2.43
N PHE A 31 -12.08 0.84 -2.56
CA PHE A 31 -11.09 -0.24 -2.59
C PHE A 31 -11.21 -1.18 -1.40
N VAL A 32 -11.10 -0.65 -0.18
CA VAL A 32 -11.17 -1.44 1.07
C VAL A 32 -12.51 -2.19 1.16
N LYS A 33 -13.63 -1.54 0.80
CA LYS A 33 -14.96 -2.15 0.79
C LYS A 33 -15.06 -3.27 -0.25
N ARG A 34 -14.43 -3.13 -1.41
CA ARG A 34 -14.40 -4.16 -2.46
C ARG A 34 -13.53 -5.34 -2.05
N CYS A 35 -12.33 -5.10 -1.49
CA CYS A 35 -11.51 -6.16 -0.90
C CYS A 35 -12.28 -6.94 0.19
N ASN A 36 -12.98 -6.23 1.09
CA ASN A 36 -13.72 -6.86 2.18
C ASN A 36 -14.92 -7.73 1.75
N ARG A 37 -15.46 -7.50 0.55
CA ARG A 37 -16.55 -8.32 -0.02
C ARG A 37 -16.07 -9.59 -0.70
N MET A 38 -14.76 -9.76 -0.85
CA MET A 38 -14.22 -10.95 -1.49
C MET A 38 -14.27 -12.17 -0.57
N ASP A 39 -14.68 -13.28 -1.16
CA ASP A 39 -14.48 -14.59 -0.58
C ASP A 39 -13.18 -15.20 -1.12
N VAL A 40 -12.12 -15.15 -0.32
CA VAL A 40 -10.77 -15.57 -0.71
C VAL A 40 -10.45 -16.96 -0.16
N THR A 41 -11.18 -17.43 0.85
CA THR A 41 -10.90 -18.73 1.48
C THR A 41 -12.16 -19.57 1.57
N ARG A 42 -12.15 -20.73 0.92
CA ARG A 42 -13.28 -21.69 0.97
C ARG A 42 -13.59 -22.23 2.38
N ASN A 43 -12.64 -22.16 3.32
CA ASN A 43 -12.65 -22.94 4.56
C ASN A 43 -12.68 -22.13 5.87
N ARG A 44 -12.96 -20.82 5.87
CA ARG A 44 -13.00 -20.04 7.12
C ARG A 44 -14.30 -19.25 7.26
N SER A 45 -15.05 -19.54 8.33
CA SER A 45 -16.13 -18.69 8.80
C SER A 45 -15.52 -17.43 9.43
N GLN A 46 -15.76 -16.27 8.81
CA GLN A 46 -15.41 -14.92 9.31
C GLN A 46 -13.93 -14.71 9.70
N HIS A 47 -13.15 -14.12 8.80
CA HIS A 47 -11.80 -13.67 9.13
C HIS A 47 -11.78 -12.60 10.23
N GLN A 48 -10.96 -12.82 11.26
CA GLN A 48 -10.63 -11.78 12.26
C GLN A 48 -9.98 -10.57 11.59
N ILE A 49 -9.08 -10.80 10.62
CA ILE A 49 -8.46 -9.78 9.77
C ILE A 49 -9.08 -9.82 8.37
N LYS A 50 -9.73 -8.72 8.00
CA LYS A 50 -10.42 -8.60 6.71
C LYS A 50 -9.43 -8.42 5.56
N ASN A 51 -9.82 -8.77 4.34
CA ASN A 51 -8.95 -8.61 3.17
C ASN A 51 -8.50 -7.16 2.98
N GLY A 52 -9.35 -6.18 3.30
CA GLY A 52 -8.99 -4.77 3.26
C GLY A 52 -7.77 -4.47 4.13
N ASP A 53 -7.74 -4.98 5.37
CA ASP A 53 -6.61 -4.77 6.28
C ASP A 53 -5.33 -5.48 5.78
N ILE A 54 -5.45 -6.66 5.15
CA ILE A 54 -4.33 -7.35 4.46
C ILE A 54 -3.76 -6.44 3.36
N MET A 55 -4.63 -5.92 2.48
CA MET A 55 -4.22 -5.07 1.36
C MET A 55 -3.63 -3.74 1.83
N LEU A 56 -4.26 -3.08 2.81
CA LEU A 56 -3.77 -1.83 3.39
C LEU A 56 -2.38 -2.01 4.01
N THR A 57 -2.18 -3.09 4.77
CA THR A 57 -0.89 -3.42 5.38
C THR A 57 0.19 -3.57 4.31
N TYR A 58 -0.07 -4.39 3.29
CA TYR A 58 0.95 -4.66 2.26
C TYR A 58 1.19 -3.44 1.35
N ILE A 59 0.17 -2.64 1.03
CA ILE A 59 0.35 -1.37 0.32
C ILE A 59 1.21 -0.42 1.16
N GLY A 60 0.98 -0.33 2.48
CA GLY A 60 1.81 0.45 3.39
C GLY A 60 3.27 0.05 3.31
N LEU A 61 3.57 -1.26 3.41
CA LEU A 61 4.92 -1.80 3.26
C LEU A 61 5.56 -1.44 1.90
N LEU A 62 4.82 -1.59 0.80
CA LEU A 62 5.29 -1.22 -0.53
C LEU A 62 5.59 0.27 -0.66
N THR A 63 4.77 1.15 -0.08
CA THR A 63 5.01 2.60 -0.09
C THR A 63 6.22 3.03 0.75
N MET A 64 6.66 2.20 1.69
CA MET A 64 7.92 2.37 2.42
C MET A 64 9.12 1.71 1.73
N GLY A 65 8.92 1.08 0.57
CA GLY A 65 9.98 0.34 -0.13
C GLY A 65 10.39 -0.97 0.54
N LYS A 66 9.51 -1.56 1.35
CA LYS A 66 9.77 -2.80 2.10
C LYS A 66 8.90 -3.97 1.58
N PRO A 67 9.28 -4.64 0.48
CA PRO A 67 8.43 -5.66 -0.14
C PRO A 67 8.43 -7.02 0.58
N ALA A 68 9.33 -7.25 1.52
CA ALA A 68 9.39 -8.52 2.27
C ALA A 68 8.28 -8.58 3.32
N TYR A 69 7.60 -9.72 3.45
CA TYR A 69 6.48 -9.86 4.40
C TYR A 69 6.91 -9.67 5.85
N GLU A 70 8.10 -10.12 6.23
CA GLU A 70 8.72 -9.94 7.56
C GLU A 70 8.85 -8.46 7.96
N SER A 71 8.86 -7.54 6.99
CA SER A 71 8.90 -6.11 7.25
C SER A 71 7.65 -5.57 7.94
N VAL A 72 6.57 -6.36 8.07
CA VAL A 72 5.40 -6.00 8.88
C VAL A 72 5.77 -5.76 10.35
N HIS A 73 6.86 -6.34 10.84
CA HIS A 73 7.36 -6.12 12.20
C HIS A 73 7.81 -4.67 12.49
N GLU A 74 8.05 -3.86 11.45
CA GLU A 74 8.24 -2.41 11.60
C GLU A 74 7.02 -1.73 12.23
N PHE A 75 5.85 -2.36 12.15
CA PHE A 75 4.62 -1.84 12.74
C PHE A 75 4.47 -2.14 14.22
N ASP A 76 5.21 -3.12 14.76
CA ASP A 76 5.13 -3.51 16.17
C ASP A 76 5.55 -2.39 17.12
N ASP A 77 6.44 -1.54 16.62
CA ASP A 77 6.97 -0.36 17.28
C ASP A 77 5.91 0.69 17.62
N ASP A 78 4.84 0.82 16.82
CA ASP A 78 3.72 1.75 17.06
C ASP A 78 2.46 1.33 16.28
N GLN A 79 1.85 0.22 16.69
CA GLN A 79 0.71 -0.35 15.98
C GLN A 79 -0.47 0.61 15.86
N GLU A 80 -0.69 1.48 16.86
CA GLU A 80 -1.78 2.46 16.83
C GLU A 80 -1.55 3.53 15.77
N PHE A 81 -0.33 4.06 15.65
CA PHE A 81 0.01 4.97 14.56
C PHE A 81 -0.24 4.33 13.19
N TYR A 82 0.27 3.13 12.95
CA TYR A 82 0.14 2.49 11.63
C TYR A 82 -1.30 2.14 11.30
N LYS A 83 -2.08 1.68 12.29
CA LYS A 83 -3.51 1.44 12.11
C LYS A 83 -4.25 2.71 11.73
N TYR A 84 -3.99 3.80 12.46
CA TYR A 84 -4.59 5.10 12.18
C TYR A 84 -4.17 5.63 10.80
N ALA A 85 -2.87 5.62 10.49
CA ALA A 85 -2.31 6.17 9.27
C ALA A 85 -2.84 5.46 8.01
N LEU A 86 -2.95 4.13 8.04
CA LEU A 86 -3.43 3.33 6.92
C LEU A 86 -4.96 3.14 6.90
N GLY A 87 -5.66 3.48 7.98
CA GLY A 87 -7.09 3.20 8.13
C GLY A 87 -7.42 1.72 8.34
N ILE A 88 -6.51 0.96 8.97
CA ILE A 88 -6.70 -0.45 9.34
C ILE A 88 -7.64 -0.51 10.54
N THR A 89 -8.71 -1.30 10.42
CA THR A 89 -9.80 -1.28 11.42
C THR A 89 -9.85 -2.48 12.33
N ARG A 90 -9.45 -3.69 11.87
CA ARG A 90 -9.47 -4.89 12.71
C ARG A 90 -8.10 -5.15 13.33
N GLY A 91 -7.05 -5.11 12.52
CA GLY A 91 -5.71 -5.33 13.04
C GLY A 91 -4.69 -5.54 11.93
N ILE A 92 -3.44 -5.31 12.30
CA ILE A 92 -2.27 -5.60 11.48
C ILE A 92 -2.06 -7.13 11.50
N PRO A 93 -1.92 -7.79 10.34
CA PRO A 93 -1.66 -9.23 10.26
C PRO A 93 -0.24 -9.59 10.71
N SER A 94 -0.07 -10.82 11.20
CA SER A 94 1.28 -11.41 11.31
C SER A 94 1.89 -11.62 9.91
N GLU A 95 3.21 -11.79 9.85
CA GLU A 95 3.92 -12.11 8.61
C GLU A 95 3.28 -13.32 7.90
N GLU A 96 3.04 -14.41 8.62
CA GLU A 96 2.49 -15.64 8.06
C GLU A 96 1.06 -15.43 7.55
N THR A 97 0.26 -14.65 8.28
CA THR A 97 -1.10 -14.33 7.89
C THR A 97 -1.09 -13.48 6.62
N LEU A 98 -0.21 -12.49 6.54
CA LEU A 98 -0.06 -11.62 5.38
C LEU A 98 0.35 -12.44 4.16
N ARG A 99 1.40 -13.26 4.28
CA ARG A 99 1.89 -14.12 3.19
C ARG A 99 0.82 -15.10 2.70
N GLN A 100 0.22 -15.88 3.60
CA GLN A 100 -0.82 -16.85 3.23
C GLN A 100 -1.99 -16.18 2.53
N ARG A 101 -2.43 -15.01 3.01
CA ARG A 101 -3.56 -14.30 2.42
C ARG A 101 -3.21 -13.69 1.07
N MET A 102 -2.00 -13.19 0.89
CA MET A 102 -1.54 -12.72 -0.42
C MET A 102 -1.42 -13.88 -1.42
N ASP A 103 -1.00 -15.07 -0.97
CA ASP A 103 -0.97 -16.30 -1.79
C ASP A 103 -2.39 -16.75 -2.17
N ASP A 104 -3.33 -16.78 -1.22
CA ASP A 104 -4.73 -17.14 -1.46
C ASP A 104 -5.42 -16.15 -2.42
N ILE A 105 -5.11 -14.86 -2.30
CA ILE A 105 -5.59 -13.82 -3.23
C ILE A 105 -5.00 -14.07 -4.63
N GLY A 106 -3.69 -14.31 -4.72
CA GLY A 106 -2.97 -14.51 -5.96
C GLY A 106 -3.28 -13.42 -7.02
N SER A 107 -3.58 -13.85 -8.24
CA SER A 107 -3.93 -12.95 -9.35
C SER A 107 -5.41 -12.56 -9.41
N SER A 108 -6.26 -13.08 -8.50
CA SER A 108 -7.72 -12.89 -8.54
C SER A 108 -8.16 -11.42 -8.44
N LEU A 109 -7.29 -10.57 -7.89
CA LEU A 109 -7.52 -9.14 -7.69
C LEU A 109 -6.93 -8.24 -8.78
N ARG A 110 -6.18 -8.79 -9.74
CA ARG A 110 -5.39 -7.96 -10.67
C ARG A 110 -6.25 -6.95 -11.42
N SER A 111 -7.35 -7.39 -12.02
CA SER A 111 -8.23 -6.52 -12.80
C SER A 111 -8.90 -5.45 -11.93
N GLN A 112 -9.31 -5.81 -10.72
CA GLN A 112 -9.93 -4.91 -9.77
C GLN A 112 -8.93 -3.85 -9.31
N ILE A 113 -7.71 -4.24 -8.91
CA ILE A 113 -6.63 -3.30 -8.52
C ILE A 113 -6.32 -2.31 -9.66
N LEU A 114 -6.26 -2.78 -10.90
CA LEU A 114 -6.01 -1.91 -12.06
C LEU A 114 -7.17 -0.93 -12.28
N SER A 115 -8.41 -1.39 -12.20
CA SER A 115 -9.60 -0.55 -12.32
C SER A 115 -9.68 0.49 -11.21
N GLU A 116 -9.34 0.10 -9.98
CA GLU A 116 -9.32 0.96 -8.79
C GLU A 116 -8.31 2.08 -8.91
N ASN A 117 -7.12 1.77 -9.42
CA ASN A 117 -6.10 2.78 -9.64
C ASN A 117 -6.61 3.86 -10.62
N ILE A 118 -7.25 3.44 -11.71
CA ILE A 118 -7.86 4.36 -12.68
C ILE A 118 -9.00 5.17 -12.04
N GLU A 119 -9.88 4.51 -11.29
CA GLU A 119 -11.02 5.15 -10.62
C GLU A 119 -10.56 6.20 -9.60
N MET A 120 -9.52 5.88 -8.83
CA MET A 120 -8.88 6.77 -7.87
C MET A 120 -8.26 8.01 -8.53
N LEU A 121 -7.57 7.86 -9.66
CA LEU A 121 -7.05 9.00 -10.42
C LEU A 121 -8.20 9.90 -10.91
N ARG A 122 -9.23 9.29 -11.49
CA ARG A 122 -10.40 10.02 -12.01
C ARG A 122 -11.19 10.74 -10.92
N SER A 123 -11.40 10.10 -9.77
CA SER A 123 -12.16 10.70 -8.65
C SER A 123 -11.43 11.90 -8.02
N ASN A 124 -10.12 11.95 -8.15
CA ASN A 124 -9.30 13.11 -7.76
C ASN A 124 -9.12 14.14 -8.90
N GLY A 125 -9.86 14.00 -10.00
CA GLY A 125 -9.79 14.94 -11.14
C GLY A 125 -8.47 14.88 -11.91
N ILE A 126 -7.69 13.82 -11.73
CA ILE A 126 -6.42 13.62 -12.44
C ILE A 126 -6.77 13.17 -13.86
N VAL A 127 -6.54 14.07 -14.81
CA VAL A 127 -6.71 13.82 -16.23
C VAL A 127 -5.39 14.17 -16.91
N PRO A 128 -4.82 13.25 -17.72
CA PRO A 128 -3.63 13.57 -18.50
C PRO A 128 -3.90 14.80 -19.38
N GLY A 129 -3.15 15.87 -19.16
CA GLY A 129 -3.28 17.12 -19.91
C GLY A 129 -2.39 17.12 -21.15
N ARG A 130 -2.88 17.64 -22.27
CA ARG A 130 -2.04 17.90 -23.45
C ARG A 130 -1.21 19.17 -23.25
N LEU A 131 0.03 19.13 -23.71
CA LEU A 131 0.89 20.29 -23.88
C LEU A 131 0.36 21.19 -25.02
N PRO A 132 0.84 22.45 -25.12
CA PRO A 132 0.44 23.37 -26.19
C PRO A 132 0.66 22.82 -27.62
N ASN A 133 1.61 21.91 -27.80
CA ASN A 133 1.91 21.24 -29.07
C ASN A 133 1.02 20.02 -29.36
N GLY A 134 0.05 19.71 -28.51
CA GLY A 134 -0.92 18.63 -28.68
C GLY A 134 -0.49 17.27 -28.12
N TYR A 135 0.75 17.11 -27.64
CA TYR A 135 1.21 15.85 -27.05
C TYR A 135 0.85 15.75 -25.56
N VAL A 136 0.56 14.54 -25.08
CA VAL A 136 0.36 14.26 -23.65
C VAL A 136 1.69 13.75 -23.09
N PRO A 137 2.27 14.39 -22.06
CA PRO A 137 3.47 13.89 -21.44
C PRO A 137 3.11 12.61 -20.67
N VAL A 138 3.80 11.52 -20.99
CA VAL A 138 3.71 10.27 -20.25
C VAL A 138 5.04 10.11 -19.54
N ASP A 139 5.03 10.22 -18.21
CA ASP A 139 6.19 9.90 -17.40
C ASP A 139 6.25 8.38 -17.27
N ILE A 140 7.20 7.76 -17.97
CA ILE A 140 7.43 6.32 -17.91
C ILE A 140 8.67 6.15 -17.05
N ASP A 141 8.46 5.76 -15.80
CA ASP A 141 9.56 5.34 -14.95
C ASP A 141 10.14 4.03 -15.51
N VAL A 142 11.25 4.16 -16.23
CA VAL A 142 12.06 3.04 -16.69
C VAL A 142 13.03 2.65 -15.59
N THR A 143 12.56 2.36 -14.39
CA THR A 143 13.41 1.68 -13.40
C THR A 143 13.72 0.30 -13.97
N PRO A 144 14.97 0.03 -14.43
CA PRO A 144 15.30 -1.27 -14.97
C PRO A 144 15.45 -2.21 -13.77
N PHE A 145 14.42 -3.02 -13.52
CA PHE A 145 14.51 -4.08 -12.53
C PHE A 145 15.40 -5.19 -13.09
N ASP A 146 16.71 -5.13 -12.79
CA ASP A 146 17.61 -6.25 -13.00
C ASP A 146 17.24 -7.39 -12.05
N ASN A 147 16.51 -8.37 -12.59
CA ASN A 147 16.10 -9.55 -11.86
C ASN A 147 17.08 -10.73 -12.03
N SER A 148 18.21 -10.55 -12.74
CA SER A 148 19.14 -11.62 -13.13
C SER A 148 19.74 -12.41 -11.96
N LYS A 149 19.71 -11.85 -10.75
CA LYS A 149 20.18 -12.49 -9.52
C LYS A 149 19.09 -12.73 -8.50
N THR A 150 17.84 -12.47 -8.86
CA THR A 150 16.71 -12.83 -8.01
C THR A 150 16.37 -14.29 -8.28
N GLN A 151 16.31 -15.13 -7.25
CA GLN A 151 15.88 -16.53 -7.40
C GLN A 151 14.35 -16.63 -7.64
N LYS A 152 13.77 -15.67 -8.36
CA LYS A 152 12.34 -15.65 -8.68
C LYS A 152 12.06 -16.72 -9.73
N GLN A 153 11.16 -17.65 -9.42
CA GLN A 153 10.67 -18.63 -10.38
C GLN A 153 10.10 -17.92 -11.63
N GLY A 154 10.49 -18.38 -12.82
CA GLY A 154 9.97 -17.90 -14.09
C GLY A 154 10.64 -16.63 -14.65
N VAL A 155 11.73 -16.17 -14.03
CA VAL A 155 12.58 -15.11 -14.58
C VAL A 155 13.93 -15.73 -14.91
N SER A 156 14.25 -15.78 -16.21
CA SER A 156 15.52 -16.28 -16.75
C SER A 156 16.53 -15.15 -16.94
#